data_AF-A0A7X4AJF8-F1
#
_entry.id   AF-A0A7X4AJF8-F1
#
_cell.length_a   1.000
_cell.length_b   1.000
_cell.length_c   1.000
_cell.angle_alpha   90.00
_cell.angle_beta   90.00
_cell.angle_gamma   90.00
#
_symmetry.space_group_name_H-M   'P 1'
#
loop_
_entity.id
_entity.type
_entity.pdbx_description
1 polymer ?
#
loop_
_entity_poly.entity_id
_entity_poly.type
_entity_poly.pdbx_seq_one_letter_code
_entity_poly.pdbx_strand_id
1 'polypeptide(L)'
;IDEINRGNIAKLFGELYFLLEYRDRDIRLQYSNDTFSMPPNLYIIGTMNTADRSIALVDLALRRRFYFMEFHPDRPPIKGLLHRWLESRSPGMIWVGDVVDRANELLSDDPHAAIGPSYFMKSGLNEESVDRIWEHSVMPYIEERLFGAVDRLAEFGLDRLRGVQEPTGSEDGNGEAEGL
;
A
#
# COMPACT_ATOMS: atom_id res chain seq x y z
N ILE A 1 -17.92 -3.49 2.01
CA ILE A 1 -17.92 -2.02 2.09
C ILE A 1 -16.51 -1.60 1.74
N ASP A 2 -16.34 -1.04 0.55
CA ASP A 2 -15.01 -0.61 0.10
C ASP A 2 -14.68 0.75 0.74
N GLU A 3 -13.42 0.96 1.12
CA GLU A 3 -12.91 2.22 1.69
C GLU A 3 -13.75 2.72 2.88
N ILE A 4 -13.99 1.80 3.83
CA ILE A 4 -14.93 2.02 4.94
C ILE A 4 -14.57 3.24 5.79
N ASN A 5 -13.28 3.58 5.89
CA ASN A 5 -12.80 4.73 6.64
C ASN A 5 -13.25 6.07 6.04
N ARG A 6 -13.54 6.17 4.73
CA ARG A 6 -13.85 7.45 4.05
C ARG A 6 -15.18 8.12 4.45
N GLY A 7 -15.96 7.51 5.32
CA GLY A 7 -17.21 8.07 5.83
C GLY A 7 -17.23 8.14 7.36
N ASN A 8 -18.18 8.91 7.91
CA ASN A 8 -18.49 8.81 9.33
C ASN A 8 -19.23 7.49 9.61
N ILE A 9 -18.46 6.43 9.83
CA ILE A 9 -18.96 5.07 10.02
C ILE A 9 -19.97 5.01 11.18
N ALA A 10 -19.70 5.70 12.30
CA ALA A 10 -20.62 5.71 13.44
C ALA A 10 -22.00 6.27 13.06
N LYS A 11 -22.03 7.37 12.29
CA LYS A 11 -23.28 7.96 11.79
C LYS A 11 -23.97 7.08 10.75
N LEU A 12 -23.21 6.43 9.87
CA LEU A 12 -23.75 5.56 8.82
C LEU A 12 -24.37 4.27 9.39
N PHE A 13 -23.69 3.65 10.35
CA PHE A 13 -24.21 2.44 10.97
C PHE A 13 -25.32 2.74 11.96
N GLY A 14 -25.31 3.89 12.64
CA GLY A 14 -26.39 4.33 13.53
C GLY A 14 -26.82 3.22 14.48
N GLU A 15 -28.04 2.71 14.29
CA GLU A 15 -28.63 1.66 15.12
C GLU A 15 -28.03 0.26 14.85
N LEU A 16 -27.56 0.00 13.63
CA LEU A 16 -26.85 -1.25 13.28
C LEU A 16 -25.55 -1.39 14.06
N TYR A 17 -24.99 -0.27 14.53
CA TYR A 17 -23.76 -0.25 15.31
C TYR A 17 -23.83 -1.10 16.58
N PHE A 18 -25.01 -1.12 17.21
CA PHE A 18 -25.30 -1.98 18.37
C PHE A 18 -25.37 -3.45 17.97
N LEU A 19 -26.07 -3.75 16.86
CA LEU A 19 -26.26 -5.12 16.36
C LEU A 19 -24.98 -5.78 15.84
N LEU A 20 -23.96 -5.00 15.46
CA LEU A 20 -22.65 -5.56 15.13
C LEU A 20 -21.97 -6.21 16.33
N GLU A 21 -22.23 -5.70 17.55
CA GLU A 21 -21.72 -6.27 18.80
C GLU A 21 -22.67 -7.34 19.35
N TYR A 22 -23.97 -7.07 19.35
CA TYR A 22 -25.00 -7.95 19.92
C TYR A 22 -25.87 -8.54 18.80
N ARG A 23 -25.31 -9.54 18.11
CA ARG A 23 -25.90 -10.18 16.92
C ARG A 23 -27.19 -10.97 17.21
N ASP A 24 -27.43 -11.32 18.47
CA ASP A 24 -28.57 -12.09 18.96
C ASP A 24 -29.70 -11.22 19.51
N ARG A 25 -29.59 -9.89 19.41
CA ARG A 25 -30.57 -8.94 19.92
C ARG A 25 -31.35 -8.26 18.81
N ASP A 26 -32.50 -7.74 19.22
CA ASP A 26 -33.35 -6.91 18.39
C ASP A 26 -33.26 -5.45 18.84
N ILE A 27 -33.42 -4.52 17.90
CA ILE A 27 -33.56 -3.09 18.14
C ILE A 27 -34.89 -2.60 17.60
N ARG A 28 -35.32 -1.42 18.05
CA ARG A 28 -36.46 -0.71 17.48
C ARG A 28 -35.95 0.45 16.63
N LEU A 29 -36.32 0.47 15.36
CA LEU A 29 -35.89 1.50 14.41
C LEU A 29 -36.53 2.84 14.75
N GLN A 30 -35.74 3.92 14.75
CA GLN A 30 -36.19 5.26 15.12
C GLN A 30 -37.26 5.84 14.19
N TYR A 31 -37.19 5.55 12.89
CA TYR A 31 -38.09 6.15 11.91
C TYR A 31 -39.38 5.36 11.73
N SER A 32 -39.30 4.03 11.59
CA SER A 32 -40.49 3.19 11.33
C SER A 32 -41.12 2.62 12.59
N ASN A 33 -40.44 2.66 13.74
CA ASN A 33 -40.83 1.97 14.97
C ASN A 33 -40.91 0.43 14.86
N ASP A 34 -40.43 -0.16 13.77
CA ASP A 34 -40.38 -1.60 13.59
C ASP A 34 -39.26 -2.22 14.41
N THR A 35 -39.44 -3.48 14.77
CA THR A 35 -38.38 -4.31 15.35
C THR A 35 -37.48 -4.83 14.22
N PHE A 36 -36.18 -4.65 14.38
CA PHE A 36 -35.17 -5.13 13.44
C PHE A 36 -34.12 -5.97 14.17
N SER A 37 -33.71 -7.08 13.55
CA SER A 37 -32.65 -7.96 14.01
C SER A 37 -31.68 -8.23 12.88
N MET A 38 -30.40 -8.44 13.22
CA MET A 38 -29.38 -8.69 12.20
C MET A 38 -29.40 -10.17 11.78
N PRO A 39 -29.52 -10.48 10.47
CA PRO A 39 -29.48 -11.87 10.03
C PRO A 39 -28.15 -12.54 10.42
N PRO A 40 -28.19 -13.78 10.95
CA PRO A 40 -26.97 -14.46 11.40
C PRO A 40 -26.02 -14.81 10.26
N ASN A 41 -26.53 -14.88 9.02
CA ASN A 41 -25.76 -15.11 7.80
C ASN A 41 -25.20 -13.82 7.16
N LEU A 42 -25.38 -12.65 7.78
CA LEU A 42 -24.85 -11.39 7.26
C LEU A 42 -23.41 -11.15 7.73
N TYR A 43 -22.47 -11.22 6.80
CA TYR A 43 -21.07 -10.84 7.04
C TYR A 43 -20.79 -9.46 6.46
N ILE A 44 -20.05 -8.64 7.21
CA ILE A 44 -19.61 -7.33 6.75
C ILE A 44 -18.09 -7.37 6.62
N ILE A 45 -17.63 -7.28 5.38
CA ILE A 45 -16.20 -7.17 5.05
C ILE A 45 -15.95 -5.72 4.63
N GLY A 46 -15.03 -5.07 5.33
CA GLY A 46 -14.56 -3.73 5.04
C GLY A 46 -13.15 -3.77 4.48
N THR A 47 -12.86 -2.97 3.45
CA THR A 47 -11.49 -2.64 3.05
C THR A 47 -11.17 -1.24 3.56
N MET A 48 -9.89 -0.97 3.79
CA MET A 48 -9.43 0.30 4.32
C MET A 48 -8.05 0.60 3.78
N ASN A 49 -7.89 1.77 3.18
CA ASN A 49 -6.56 2.28 2.90
C ASN A 49 -5.99 2.95 4.15
N THR A 50 -4.99 2.33 4.77
CA THR A 50 -4.31 2.86 5.97
C THR A 50 -3.36 4.01 5.67
N ALA A 51 -3.01 4.20 4.38
CA ALA A 51 -2.07 5.21 3.96
C ALA A 51 -2.70 6.62 3.94
N ASP A 52 -4.04 6.72 4.00
CA ASP A 52 -4.79 7.96 4.10
C ASP A 52 -4.89 8.42 5.57
N ARG A 53 -3.90 9.22 5.98
CA ARG A 53 -3.81 9.76 7.35
C ARG A 53 -4.92 10.77 7.67
N SER A 54 -5.58 11.36 6.67
CA SER A 54 -6.62 12.39 6.87
C SER A 54 -7.96 11.82 7.33
N ILE A 55 -8.11 10.49 7.22
CA ILE A 55 -9.34 9.74 7.46
C ILE A 55 -9.14 8.67 8.56
N ALA A 56 -7.92 8.51 9.06
CA ALA A 56 -7.45 7.39 9.87
C ALA A 56 -7.84 7.40 11.37
N LEU A 57 -9.01 7.92 11.73
CA LEU A 57 -9.57 7.71 13.07
C LEU A 57 -10.75 6.75 13.00
N VAL A 58 -10.42 5.47 12.79
CA VAL A 58 -11.33 4.39 13.16
C VAL A 58 -11.44 4.42 14.67
N ASP A 59 -12.57 4.92 15.16
CA ASP A 59 -12.83 5.03 16.59
C ASP A 59 -12.63 3.67 17.29
N LEU A 60 -12.15 3.70 18.53
CA LEU A 60 -11.90 2.53 19.36
C LEU A 60 -13.13 1.61 19.43
N ALA A 61 -14.33 2.19 19.37
CA ALA A 61 -15.56 1.44 19.37
C ALA A 61 -15.71 0.55 18.11
N LEU A 62 -15.26 0.99 16.93
CA LEU A 62 -15.23 0.15 15.72
C LEU A 62 -14.19 -0.95 15.82
N ARG A 63 -13.04 -0.63 16.41
CA ARG A 63 -11.96 -1.62 16.62
C ARG A 63 -12.40 -2.82 17.46
N ARG A 64 -13.38 -2.64 18.34
CA ARG A 64 -13.96 -3.73 19.16
C ARG A 64 -14.97 -4.61 18.42
N ARG A 65 -15.52 -4.15 17.29
CA ARG A 65 -16.65 -4.79 16.58
C ARG A 65 -16.25 -5.42 15.25
N PHE A 66 -15.04 -5.13 14.77
CA PHE A 66 -14.46 -5.69 13.57
C PHE A 66 -13.18 -6.45 13.91
N TYR A 67 -12.94 -7.55 13.21
CA TYR A 67 -11.63 -8.18 13.17
C TYR A 67 -10.77 -7.45 12.13
N PHE A 68 -9.62 -6.93 12.55
CA PHE A 68 -8.69 -6.23 11.66
C PHE A 68 -7.65 -7.22 11.15
N MET A 69 -7.60 -7.37 9.83
CA MET A 69 -6.58 -8.14 9.13
C MET A 69 -5.76 -7.18 8.29
N GLU A 70 -4.52 -6.96 8.70
CA GLU A 70 -3.59 -6.06 8.00
C GLU A 70 -2.85 -6.81 6.90
N PHE A 71 -2.71 -6.17 5.74
CA PHE A 71 -2.02 -6.72 4.57
C PHE A 71 -0.72 -5.95 4.34
N HIS A 72 0.37 -6.45 4.92
CA HIS A 72 1.71 -5.85 4.78
C HIS A 72 2.56 -6.64 3.78
N PRO A 73 3.31 -5.98 2.88
CA PRO A 73 4.19 -6.66 1.91
C PRO A 73 5.22 -7.61 2.54
N ASP A 74 5.66 -7.35 3.77
CA ASP A 74 6.65 -8.15 4.50
C ASP A 74 6.08 -9.41 5.19
N ARG A 75 4.74 -9.58 5.20
CA ARG A 75 4.05 -10.64 5.96
C ARG A 75 3.08 -11.45 5.08
N PRO A 76 2.87 -12.74 5.37
CA PRO A 76 1.80 -13.50 4.74
C PRO A 76 0.42 -12.84 4.99
N PRO A 77 -0.50 -12.88 4.02
CA PRO A 77 -0.40 -13.59 2.73
C PRO A 77 0.28 -12.79 1.60
N ILE A 78 0.64 -11.52 1.81
CA ILE A 78 1.16 -10.64 0.76
C ILE A 78 2.64 -10.90 0.47
N LYS A 79 3.42 -11.34 1.45
CA LYS A 79 4.83 -11.69 1.25
C LYS A 79 5.04 -12.62 0.05
N GLY A 80 5.87 -12.17 -0.89
CA GLY A 80 6.17 -12.88 -2.15
C GLY A 80 4.98 -13.03 -3.10
N LEU A 81 3.87 -12.32 -2.89
CA LEU A 81 2.71 -12.36 -3.77
C LEU A 81 3.07 -11.91 -5.19
N LEU A 82 3.86 -10.83 -5.30
CA LEU A 82 4.28 -10.31 -6.60
C LEU A 82 5.16 -11.32 -7.35
N HIS A 83 6.17 -11.89 -6.71
CA HIS A 83 6.99 -12.97 -7.30
C HIS A 83 6.15 -14.12 -7.80
N ARG A 84 5.27 -14.69 -6.95
CA ARG A 84 4.40 -15.80 -7.34
C ARG A 84 3.49 -15.43 -8.52
N TRP A 85 2.98 -14.20 -8.54
CA TRP A 85 2.15 -13.73 -9.63
C TRP A 85 2.96 -13.61 -10.94
N LEU A 86 4.15 -13.01 -10.89
CA LEU A 86 5.05 -12.82 -12.03
C LEU A 86 5.56 -14.16 -12.57
N GLU A 87 5.96 -15.09 -11.72
CA GLU A 87 6.34 -16.45 -12.12
C GLU A 87 5.24 -17.14 -12.95
N SER A 88 3.97 -16.88 -12.62
CA SER A 88 2.84 -17.51 -13.32
C SER A 88 2.39 -16.75 -14.58
N ARG A 89 2.59 -15.44 -14.67
CA ARG A 89 2.00 -14.57 -15.71
C ARG A 89 3.01 -13.87 -16.60
N SER A 90 4.19 -13.57 -16.09
CA SER A 90 5.26 -12.83 -16.78
C SER A 90 6.64 -13.25 -16.26
N PRO A 91 7.10 -14.49 -16.52
CA PRO A 91 8.34 -15.02 -15.94
C PRO A 91 9.59 -14.18 -16.25
N GLY A 92 9.62 -13.50 -17.40
CA GLY A 92 10.71 -12.59 -17.77
C GLY A 92 10.81 -11.32 -16.91
N MET A 93 9.78 -11.03 -16.10
CA MET A 93 9.68 -9.83 -15.26
C MET A 93 9.79 -10.14 -13.76
N ILE A 94 10.21 -11.35 -13.37
CA ILE A 94 10.32 -11.73 -11.94
C ILE A 94 11.20 -10.74 -11.14
N TRP A 95 12.23 -10.19 -11.78
CA TRP A 95 13.14 -9.19 -11.19
C TRP A 95 12.41 -7.95 -10.65
N VAL A 96 11.22 -7.62 -11.17
CA VAL A 96 10.40 -6.51 -10.67
C VAL A 96 9.98 -6.75 -9.23
N GLY A 97 9.74 -8.01 -8.84
CA GLY A 97 9.48 -8.38 -7.46
C GLY A 97 10.64 -8.00 -6.54
N ASP A 98 11.88 -8.29 -6.94
CA ASP A 98 13.07 -7.97 -6.15
C ASP A 98 13.28 -6.45 -6.00
N VAL A 99 13.00 -5.70 -7.07
CA VAL A 99 13.08 -4.23 -7.06
C VAL A 99 12.05 -3.63 -6.11
N VAL A 100 10.81 -4.12 -6.14
CA VAL A 100 9.75 -3.66 -5.24
C VAL A 100 10.08 -4.01 -3.79
N ASP A 101 10.61 -5.21 -3.52
CA ASP A 101 11.02 -5.61 -2.18
C ASP A 101 12.15 -4.72 -1.65
N ARG A 102 13.19 -4.43 -2.45
CA ARG A 102 14.27 -3.49 -2.08
C ARG A 102 13.74 -2.09 -1.82
N ALA A 103 12.82 -1.58 -2.64
CA ALA A 103 12.20 -0.29 -2.40
C ALA A 103 11.40 -0.28 -1.09
N ASN A 104 10.69 -1.36 -0.77
CA ASN A 104 9.98 -1.51 0.49
C ASN A 104 10.90 -1.62 1.71
N GLU A 105 12.09 -2.20 1.57
CA GLU A 105 13.12 -2.19 2.63
C GLU A 105 13.59 -0.77 2.95
N LEU A 106 13.79 0.08 1.93
CA LEU A 106 14.16 1.50 2.11
C LEU A 106 13.04 2.33 2.77
N LEU A 107 11.78 1.88 2.66
CA LEU A 107 10.59 2.50 3.26
C LEU A 107 10.21 1.89 4.61
N SER A 108 11.04 0.99 5.16
CA SER A 108 10.73 0.24 6.39
C SER A 108 10.48 1.10 7.63
N ASP A 109 10.89 2.36 7.62
CA ASP A 109 10.59 3.36 8.66
C ASP A 109 9.09 3.65 8.80
N ASP A 110 8.30 3.56 7.72
CA ASP A 110 6.84 3.70 7.73
C ASP A 110 6.18 2.51 7.01
N PRO A 111 5.63 1.53 7.76
CA PRO A 111 4.92 0.38 7.17
C PRO A 111 3.75 0.77 6.25
N HIS A 112 3.15 1.95 6.44
CA HIS A 112 2.05 2.43 5.59
C HIS A 112 2.52 3.09 4.28
N ALA A 113 3.83 3.27 4.10
CA ALA A 113 4.44 3.80 2.89
C ALA A 113 4.84 2.71 1.89
N ALA A 114 4.65 1.44 2.24
CA ALA A 114 5.06 0.33 1.39
C ALA A 114 4.31 0.33 0.03
N ILE A 115 5.07 0.10 -1.03
CA ILE A 115 4.59 -0.02 -2.40
C ILE A 115 3.83 -1.34 -2.54
N GLY A 116 2.56 -1.24 -2.93
CA GLY A 116 1.70 -2.38 -3.14
C GLY A 116 2.07 -3.18 -4.40
N PRO A 117 1.91 -4.52 -4.39
CA PRO A 117 2.23 -5.36 -5.55
C PRO A 117 1.31 -5.12 -6.76
N SER A 118 0.14 -4.53 -6.55
CA SER A 118 -0.90 -4.32 -7.56
C SER A 118 -0.46 -3.44 -8.73
N TYR A 119 0.54 -2.56 -8.55
CA TYR A 119 1.11 -1.76 -9.63
C TYR A 119 1.60 -2.64 -10.80
N PHE A 120 2.19 -3.80 -10.48
CA PHE A 120 2.86 -4.67 -11.44
C PHE A 120 2.10 -5.97 -11.75
N MET A 121 0.98 -6.24 -11.05
CA MET A 121 0.11 -7.39 -11.32
C MET A 121 -0.80 -7.14 -12.55
N LYS A 122 -0.20 -6.88 -13.71
CA LYS A 122 -0.90 -6.54 -14.97
C LYS A 122 -0.55 -7.49 -16.10
N SER A 123 -1.56 -7.94 -16.85
CA SER A 123 -1.32 -8.78 -18.04
C SER A 123 -0.45 -8.07 -19.07
N GLY A 124 0.54 -8.77 -19.62
CA GLY A 124 1.43 -8.22 -20.65
C GLY A 124 2.50 -7.26 -20.12
N LEU A 125 2.89 -7.39 -18.85
CA LEU A 125 4.00 -6.62 -18.27
C LEU A 125 5.29 -6.88 -19.06
N ASN A 126 5.95 -5.80 -19.47
CA ASN A 126 7.23 -5.76 -20.19
C ASN A 126 8.09 -4.60 -19.66
N GLU A 127 9.35 -4.50 -20.09
CA GLU A 127 10.28 -3.47 -19.57
C GLU A 127 9.75 -2.05 -19.73
N GLU A 128 9.29 -1.66 -20.93
CA GLU A 128 8.73 -0.32 -21.18
C GLU A 128 7.56 0.01 -20.24
N SER A 129 6.69 -0.97 -19.98
CA SER A 129 5.57 -0.79 -19.06
C SER A 129 6.03 -0.67 -17.61
N VAL A 130 7.09 -1.38 -17.22
CA VAL A 130 7.68 -1.30 -15.88
C VAL A 130 8.29 0.08 -15.69
N ASP A 131 9.10 0.55 -16.64
CA ASP A 131 9.73 1.87 -16.60
C ASP A 131 8.66 2.95 -16.46
N ARG A 132 7.60 2.89 -17.29
CA ARG A 132 6.49 3.83 -17.25
C ARG A 132 5.70 3.80 -15.92
N ILE A 133 5.45 2.61 -15.37
CA ILE A 133 4.79 2.46 -14.06
C ILE A 133 5.69 3.03 -12.95
N TRP A 134 7.00 2.77 -13.03
CA TRP A 134 7.95 3.25 -12.04
C TRP A 134 7.99 4.78 -12.05
N GLU A 135 8.20 5.38 -13.23
CA GLU A 135 8.33 6.83 -13.41
C GLU A 135 7.05 7.60 -13.07
N HIS A 136 5.88 7.12 -13.51
CA HIS A 136 4.65 7.92 -13.42
C HIS A 136 3.69 7.47 -12.32
N SER A 137 3.99 6.41 -11.58
CA SER A 137 3.13 5.94 -10.49
C SER A 137 3.89 5.68 -9.20
N VAL A 138 5.02 4.98 -9.26
CA VAL A 138 5.79 4.64 -8.05
C VAL A 138 6.59 5.85 -7.56
N MET A 139 7.36 6.50 -8.43
CA MET A 139 8.20 7.65 -8.05
C MET A 139 7.38 8.82 -7.48
N PRO A 140 6.25 9.25 -8.09
CA PRO A 140 5.42 10.31 -7.53
C PRO A 140 4.82 9.92 -6.17
N TYR A 141 4.44 8.66 -5.99
CA TYR A 141 3.94 8.15 -4.70
C TYR A 141 5.03 8.21 -3.61
N ILE A 142 6.27 7.83 -3.94
CA ILE A 142 7.40 7.91 -3.00
C ILE A 142 7.74 9.36 -2.68
N GLU A 143 7.73 10.25 -3.67
CA GLU A 143 7.97 11.68 -3.48
C GLU A 143 6.97 12.29 -2.49
N GLU A 144 5.68 11.96 -2.63
CA GLU A 144 4.64 12.40 -1.69
C GLU A 144 4.92 11.89 -0.26
N ARG A 145 5.44 10.67 -0.11
CA ARG A 145 5.74 10.04 1.18
C ARG A 145 6.99 10.60 1.86
N LEU A 146 8.01 10.95 1.08
CA LEU A 146 9.30 11.42 1.59
C LEU A 146 9.32 12.92 1.95
N PHE A 147 8.18 13.61 1.88
CA PHE A 147 7.97 15.05 2.13
C PHE A 147 9.16 15.78 2.80
N GLY A 148 10.03 16.40 1.99
CA GLY A 148 11.19 17.18 2.45
C GLY A 148 12.54 16.45 2.43
N ALA A 149 12.59 15.14 2.14
CA ALA A 149 13.81 14.34 1.98
C ALA A 149 14.06 14.00 0.50
N VAL A 150 14.07 15.02 -0.37
CA VAL A 150 14.25 14.86 -1.83
C VAL A 150 15.57 14.15 -2.16
N ASP A 151 16.60 14.33 -1.33
CA ASP A 151 17.90 13.68 -1.49
C ASP A 151 17.81 12.15 -1.44
N ARG A 152 16.81 11.60 -0.72
CA ARG A 152 16.58 10.15 -0.66
C ARG A 152 15.85 9.61 -1.88
N LEU A 153 15.21 10.46 -2.69
CA LEU A 153 14.45 10.01 -3.86
C LEU A 153 15.34 9.28 -4.88
N ALA A 154 16.61 9.67 -4.98
CA ALA A 154 17.60 9.00 -5.83
C ALA A 154 17.87 7.54 -5.42
N GLU A 155 17.63 7.16 -4.17
CA GLU A 155 17.75 5.77 -3.70
C GLU A 155 16.72 4.84 -4.38
N PHE A 156 15.62 5.41 -4.86
CA PHE A 156 14.50 4.68 -5.47
C PHE A 156 14.55 4.62 -7.00
N GLY A 157 15.63 5.10 -7.62
CA GLY A 157 15.84 4.98 -9.06
C GLY A 157 15.81 3.51 -9.51
N LEU A 158 15.07 3.22 -10.58
CA LEU A 158 14.85 1.85 -11.05
C LEU A 158 16.18 1.13 -11.37
N ASP A 159 17.10 1.79 -12.08
CA ASP A 159 18.40 1.22 -12.43
C ASP A 159 19.25 0.89 -11.19
N ARG A 160 19.25 1.80 -10.21
CA ARG A 160 19.92 1.61 -8.92
C ARG A 160 19.35 0.41 -8.19
N LEU A 161 18.02 0.30 -8.11
CA LEU A 161 17.33 -0.81 -7.45
C LEU A 161 17.49 -2.13 -8.21
N ARG A 162 17.66 -2.12 -9.54
CA ARG A 162 18.04 -3.30 -10.33
C ARG A 162 19.47 -3.76 -10.04
N GLY A 163 20.31 -2.91 -9.46
CA GLY A 163 21.73 -3.17 -9.22
C GLY A 163 22.60 -2.85 -10.44
N VAL A 164 22.10 -2.05 -11.37
CA VAL A 164 22.90 -1.47 -12.44
C VAL A 164 23.70 -0.33 -11.81
N GLN A 165 25.01 -0.51 -11.63
CA GLN A 165 25.88 0.60 -11.23
C GLN A 165 25.85 1.65 -12.34
N GLU A 166 25.48 2.89 -12.01
CA GLU A 166 25.78 4.02 -12.88
C GLU A 166 27.30 4.05 -13.11
N PRO A 167 27.77 4.30 -14.35
CA PRO A 167 29.19 4.53 -14.57
C PRO A 167 29.57 5.75 -13.76
N THR A 168 30.30 5.56 -12.67
CA THR A 168 30.97 6.62 -11.93
C THR A 168 31.74 7.45 -12.94
N GLY A 169 31.32 8.71 -13.12
CA GLY A 169 31.97 9.66 -14.00
C GLY A 169 33.46 9.67 -13.74
N SER A 170 34.23 9.44 -14.79
CA SER A 170 35.66 9.69 -14.82
C SER A 170 35.89 11.18 -14.54
N GLU A 171 36.32 11.50 -13.32
CA GLU A 171 37.08 12.73 -13.09
C GLU A 171 38.41 12.56 -13.85
N ASP A 172 38.43 13.08 -15.08
CA ASP A 172 39.64 13.23 -15.86
C ASP A 172 40.65 14.04 -15.04
N GLY A 173 41.75 13.38 -14.70
CA GLY A 173 42.89 14.02 -14.06
C GLY A 173 43.49 15.07 -14.98
N ASN A 174 43.37 16.33 -14.60
CA ASN A 174 44.23 17.38 -15.10
C ASN A 174 45.22 17.77 -14.00
N GLY A 175 46.32 17.01 -13.92
CA GLY A 175 47.50 17.39 -13.15
C GLY A 175 48.30 18.41 -13.94
N GLU A 176 48.04 19.70 -13.74
CA GLU A 176 48.97 20.76 -14.11
C GLU A 176 50.02 20.91 -13.01
N ALA A 177 51.22 20.42 -13.28
CA ALA A 177 52.42 20.73 -12.54
C ALA A 177 53.09 21.94 -13.19
N GLU A 178 52.90 23.14 -12.62
CA GLU A 178 53.80 24.27 -12.82
C GLU A 178 54.81 24.33 -11.66
N GLY A 179 56.10 24.20 -11.99
CA GLY A 179 57.18 24.34 -11.03
C GLY A 179 58.56 24.25 -11.69
N LEU A 180 59.16 25.43 -11.89
CA LEU A 180 60.54 25.79 -12.26
C LEU A 180 60.89 25.87 -13.77
#